data_AF-A0A8K1MK66-F1
#
_entry.id   AF-A0A8K1MK66-F1
#
_cell.length_a   1.000
_cell.length_b   1.000
_cell.length_c   1.000
_cell.angle_alpha   90.00
_cell.angle_beta   90.00
_cell.angle_gamma   90.00
#
_symmetry.space_group_name_H-M   'P 1'
#
loop_
_entity.id
_entity.type
_entity.pdbx_description
1 polymer ?
#
loop_
_entity_poly.entity_id
_entity_poly.type
_entity_poly.pdbx_seq_one_letter_code
_entity_poly.pdbx_strand_id
1 'polypeptide(L)'
;MRNTPSTRRLTQGTQPSGIGWGWRPETRTNGQQVPDIRENAGTVEEAEIIGRTKEKLEILARLSGSTTEGTTFVPIWGFGGIGKTTLARSVYNDPQFKNHSRLLANKSNILIILDDLWEKHPSQLEKLKAMLKQGEGCKVTVVVTTRDEGIANEIGTVEPYNLPQLSDEMCWDIIRQKSKFETRDDKERLEPIGRDIAKKCRGVALAAQSLGHMLKSRPHREWNSVKANHIWDLSSFTDASPGHEVLGSLLLSYNFMPPYLKLCFAYCAIFPKGHKMIKYDLIHQWIALGFVEPSSTFSIWQLDAMRFSS
;
A
#
# COMPACT_ATOMS: atom_id res chain seq x y z
N MET A 1 -29.91 -34.31 65.75
CA MET A 1 -28.53 -34.87 65.73
C MET A 1 -28.08 -35.02 64.27
N ARG A 2 -26.76 -35.02 64.01
CA ARG A 2 -25.99 -35.50 62.83
C ARG A 2 -26.73 -35.81 61.50
N ASN A 3 -26.28 -35.39 60.31
CA ASN A 3 -25.15 -34.53 59.89
C ASN A 3 -25.43 -33.96 58.46
N THR A 4 -24.64 -32.99 58.00
CA THR A 4 -24.68 -32.28 56.70
C THR A 4 -23.74 -32.89 55.64
N PRO A 5 -23.69 -32.44 54.34
CA PRO A 5 -24.64 -31.66 53.50
C PRO A 5 -25.11 -32.52 52.28
N SER A 6 -25.34 -32.13 51.01
CA SER A 6 -25.37 -30.85 50.24
C SER A 6 -26.26 -30.90 48.96
N THR A 7 -27.24 -29.99 48.89
CA THR A 7 -27.54 -29.01 47.81
C THR A 7 -26.67 -28.95 46.51
N ARG A 8 -27.14 -28.48 45.33
CA ARG A 8 -28.45 -27.95 44.85
C ARG A 8 -28.43 -27.71 43.31
N ARG A 9 -29.50 -28.06 42.56
CA ARG A 9 -30.04 -27.23 41.43
C ARG A 9 -31.46 -27.65 40.99
N LEU A 10 -32.14 -26.79 40.22
CA LEU A 10 -33.53 -26.91 39.76
C LEU A 10 -33.66 -26.73 38.24
N THR A 11 -34.62 -27.47 37.69
CA THR A 11 -35.43 -27.27 36.46
C THR A 11 -35.11 -26.12 35.48
N GLN A 12 -34.92 -26.50 34.22
CA GLN A 12 -35.45 -25.84 33.00
C GLN A 12 -35.90 -26.97 32.04
N GLY A 13 -36.76 -26.79 31.04
CA GLY A 13 -37.32 -25.56 30.44
C GLY A 13 -37.15 -25.65 28.91
N THR A 14 -38.21 -25.44 28.15
CA THR A 14 -38.30 -25.80 26.71
C THR A 14 -37.33 -25.02 25.81
N GLN A 15 -36.82 -25.67 24.76
CA GLN A 15 -36.06 -25.02 23.67
C GLN A 15 -36.96 -24.16 22.77
N PRO A 16 -36.34 -23.27 21.97
CA PRO A 16 -36.44 -23.51 20.52
C PRO A 16 -35.09 -23.51 19.78
N SER A 17 -35.07 -24.28 18.68
CA SER A 17 -34.19 -24.21 17.50
C SER A 17 -32.92 -23.33 17.53
N GLY A 18 -31.75 -23.97 17.54
CA GLY A 18 -30.47 -23.36 17.16
C GLY A 18 -29.61 -24.34 16.36
N ILE A 19 -29.19 -23.96 15.14
CA ILE A 19 -28.30 -24.78 14.30
C ILE A 19 -26.87 -24.64 14.80
N GLY A 20 -26.47 -25.51 15.73
CA GLY A 20 -25.11 -25.56 16.27
C GLY A 20 -24.14 -26.28 15.33
N TRP A 21 -23.09 -25.59 14.91
CA TRP A 21 -21.97 -26.21 14.17
C TRP A 21 -21.18 -27.14 15.10
N GLY A 22 -21.49 -28.44 15.03
CA GLY A 22 -20.85 -29.46 15.84
C GLY A 22 -19.42 -29.75 15.39
N TRP A 23 -18.44 -29.46 16.25
CA TRP A 23 -17.05 -29.87 16.06
C TRP A 23 -16.94 -31.40 16.04
N ARG A 24 -16.40 -31.96 14.94
CA ARG A 24 -15.88 -33.33 14.90
C ARG A 24 -14.36 -33.31 15.05
N PRO A 25 -13.75 -34.17 15.88
CA PRO A 25 -12.33 -34.48 15.77
C PRO A 25 -12.11 -35.41 14.57
N GLU A 26 -11.23 -35.03 13.64
CA GLU A 26 -10.85 -35.89 12.52
C GLU A 26 -9.79 -36.93 12.93
N THR A 27 -10.01 -38.18 12.52
CA THR A 27 -9.08 -39.28 12.75
C THR A 27 -7.93 -39.27 11.74
N ARG A 28 -6.69 -39.35 12.22
CA ARG A 28 -5.49 -39.42 11.36
C ARG A 28 -5.55 -40.59 10.37
N THR A 29 -5.43 -40.30 9.09
CA THR A 29 -5.05 -41.26 8.03
C THR A 29 -3.87 -40.68 7.24
N ASN A 30 -2.87 -41.51 6.95
CA ASN A 30 -1.64 -41.05 6.28
C ASN A 30 -1.92 -40.61 4.83
N GLY A 31 -1.78 -39.31 4.58
CA GLY A 31 -1.54 -38.71 3.27
C GLY A 31 -0.22 -37.91 3.32
N GLN A 32 0.39 -37.64 2.17
CA GLN A 32 1.69 -36.96 2.11
C GLN A 32 1.65 -35.59 2.81
N GLN A 33 2.64 -35.33 3.66
CA GLN A 33 2.86 -34.01 4.25
C GLN A 33 3.18 -33.00 3.14
N VAL A 34 2.21 -32.17 2.77
CA VAL A 34 2.47 -30.92 2.07
C VAL A 34 3.33 -30.06 3.02
N PRO A 35 4.53 -29.61 2.62
CA PRO A 35 5.34 -28.75 3.47
C PRO A 35 4.59 -27.45 3.77
N ASP A 36 4.59 -27.01 5.04
CA ASP A 36 4.10 -25.68 5.42
C ASP A 36 5.15 -24.65 4.97
N ILE A 37 5.07 -24.21 3.71
CA ILE A 37 6.02 -23.25 3.12
C ILE A 37 5.70 -21.83 3.64
N ARG A 38 5.98 -21.64 4.93
CA ARG A 38 6.07 -20.34 5.60
C ARG A 38 7.43 -19.67 5.45
N GLU A 39 8.35 -20.26 4.70
CA GLU A 39 9.67 -19.71 4.37
C GLU A 39 9.92 -19.69 2.85
N ASN A 40 9.44 -18.62 2.22
CA ASN A 40 10.26 -17.79 1.33
C ASN A 40 9.52 -16.49 0.95
N ALA A 41 9.24 -15.67 1.96
CA ALA A 41 9.12 -14.22 1.74
C ALA A 41 10.53 -13.68 1.42
N GLY A 42 11.01 -13.96 0.20
CA GLY A 42 12.38 -13.73 -0.22
C GLY A 42 12.82 -12.29 0.09
N THR A 43 13.98 -12.16 0.74
CA THR A 43 14.43 -10.92 1.38
C THR A 43 14.31 -9.75 0.42
N VAL A 44 13.32 -8.88 0.65
CA VAL A 44 13.15 -7.67 -0.16
C VAL A 44 14.26 -6.73 0.24
N GLU A 45 15.30 -6.63 -0.60
CA GLU A 45 16.07 -5.40 -0.69
C GLU A 45 15.07 -4.29 -1.00
N GLU A 46 14.73 -3.48 0.00
CA GLU A 46 13.81 -2.36 -0.13
C GLU A 46 14.48 -1.30 -0.98
N ALA A 47 14.32 -1.45 -2.30
CA ALA A 47 14.92 -0.59 -3.31
C ALA A 47 14.70 0.88 -2.95
N GLU A 48 15.82 1.61 -2.84
CA GLU A 48 15.85 2.97 -2.31
C GLU A 48 14.79 3.87 -2.98
N ILE A 49 14.07 4.64 -2.17
CA ILE A 49 12.99 5.49 -2.69
C ILE A 49 13.61 6.71 -3.38
N ILE A 50 13.81 6.56 -4.70
CA ILE A 50 14.22 7.60 -5.63
C ILE A 50 13.52 8.92 -5.30
N GLY A 51 14.31 9.96 -5.04
CA GLY A 51 13.83 11.33 -4.87
C GLY A 51 13.04 11.62 -3.59
N ARG A 52 13.13 10.78 -2.54
CA ARG A 52 12.45 11.00 -1.24
C ARG A 52 13.36 11.08 -0.01
N THR A 53 14.68 11.08 -0.20
CA THR A 53 15.66 11.06 0.90
C THR A 53 15.62 12.33 1.76
N LYS A 54 15.38 13.51 1.14
CA LYS A 54 15.24 14.78 1.87
C LYS A 54 13.99 14.78 2.75
N GLU A 55 12.85 14.45 2.15
CA GLU A 55 11.52 14.42 2.77
C GLU A 55 11.52 13.42 3.95
N LYS A 56 12.19 12.28 3.76
CA LYS A 56 12.41 11.28 4.82
C LYS A 56 13.20 11.87 5.99
N LEU A 57 14.32 12.56 5.74
CA LEU A 57 15.15 13.15 6.79
C LEU A 57 14.41 14.28 7.53
N GLU A 58 13.60 15.10 6.84
CA GLU A 58 12.77 16.13 7.46
C GLU A 58 11.69 15.53 8.39
N ILE A 59 11.04 14.43 7.99
CA ILE A 59 10.13 13.69 8.87
C ILE A 59 10.89 13.08 10.07
N LEU A 60 12.02 12.39 9.84
CA LEU A 60 12.83 11.80 10.92
C LEU A 60 13.31 12.85 11.95
N ALA A 61 13.63 14.06 11.51
CA ALA A 61 13.94 15.19 12.39
C ALA A 61 12.73 15.62 13.23
N ARG A 62 11.53 15.77 12.62
CA ARG A 62 10.27 16.08 13.34
C ARG A 62 9.92 15.00 14.39
N LEU A 63 10.15 13.72 14.06
CA LEU A 63 9.96 12.60 14.99
C LEU A 63 10.96 12.62 16.17
N SER A 64 12.19 13.09 15.92
CA SER A 64 13.27 13.12 16.91
C SER A 64 13.15 14.30 17.89
N GLY A 65 12.76 15.49 17.41
CA GLY A 65 12.70 16.72 18.22
C GLY A 65 11.57 16.80 19.26
N SER A 66 10.64 15.86 19.27
CA SER A 66 9.54 15.79 20.25
C SER A 66 10.01 15.15 21.57
N THR A 67 10.65 15.93 22.44
CA THR A 67 11.21 15.44 23.72
C THR A 67 10.18 15.34 24.86
N THR A 68 8.95 15.80 24.64
CA THR A 68 7.83 15.74 25.58
C THR A 68 7.21 14.34 25.65
N GLU A 69 6.80 13.90 26.84
CA GLU A 69 5.98 12.70 27.01
C GLU A 69 4.55 12.91 26.44
N GLY A 70 3.87 11.81 26.07
CA GLY A 70 2.54 11.84 25.46
C GLY A 70 2.54 11.48 23.97
N THR A 71 1.50 11.94 23.25
CA THR A 71 1.18 11.46 21.90
C THR A 71 1.28 12.58 20.85
N THR A 72 2.22 12.42 19.90
CA THR A 72 2.43 13.34 18.78
C THR A 72 1.81 12.79 17.49
N PHE A 73 0.97 13.56 16.80
CA PHE A 73 0.46 13.25 15.48
C PHE A 73 1.22 14.04 14.41
N VAL A 74 1.81 13.34 13.44
CA VAL A 74 2.60 13.89 12.32
C VAL A 74 1.90 13.57 11.00
N PRO A 75 1.06 14.48 10.47
CA PRO A 75 0.37 14.26 9.20
C PRO A 75 1.29 14.44 8.00
N ILE A 76 1.12 13.60 6.99
CA ILE A 76 1.72 13.70 5.65
C ILE A 76 0.56 13.73 4.65
N TRP A 77 0.43 14.83 3.90
CA TRP A 77 -0.65 15.01 2.93
C TRP A 77 -0.13 15.33 1.53
N GLY A 78 -1.05 15.50 0.58
CA GLY A 78 -0.77 15.70 -0.85
C GLY A 78 -1.56 14.74 -1.74
N PHE A 79 -1.35 14.79 -3.06
CA PHE A 79 -2.24 14.14 -4.04
C PHE A 79 -2.19 12.60 -4.07
N GLY A 80 -3.07 12.00 -4.88
CA GLY A 80 -3.06 10.56 -5.16
C GLY A 80 -1.78 10.13 -5.90
N GLY A 81 -1.27 8.92 -5.63
CA GLY A 81 -0.11 8.38 -6.33
C GLY A 81 1.24 9.06 -6.07
N ILE A 82 1.30 10.12 -5.26
CA ILE A 82 2.51 10.94 -5.01
C ILE A 82 3.57 10.27 -4.10
N GLY A 83 3.21 9.19 -3.40
CA GLY A 83 4.13 8.36 -2.62
C GLY A 83 4.09 8.50 -1.09
N LYS A 84 3.05 9.10 -0.50
CA LYS A 84 2.93 9.30 0.97
C LYS A 84 3.10 8.01 1.77
N THR A 85 2.33 6.98 1.41
CA THR A 85 2.41 5.63 1.99
C THR A 85 3.81 5.05 1.90
N THR A 86 4.48 5.22 0.75
CA THR A 86 5.86 4.77 0.52
C THR A 86 6.85 5.50 1.43
N LEU A 87 6.70 6.81 1.59
CA LEU A 87 7.51 7.63 2.50
C LEU A 87 7.30 7.22 3.96
N ALA A 88 6.05 7.13 4.43
CA ALA A 88 5.73 6.70 5.79
C ALA A 88 6.25 5.28 6.10
N ARG A 89 6.17 4.37 5.13
CA ARG A 89 6.72 3.00 5.21
C ARG A 89 8.25 3.00 5.32
N SER A 90 8.96 3.87 4.59
CA SER A 90 10.43 4.02 4.71
C SER A 90 10.88 4.72 6.00
N VAL A 91 10.08 5.64 6.54
CA VAL A 91 10.28 6.23 7.86
C VAL A 91 10.12 5.17 8.96
N TYR A 92 9.05 4.37 8.90
CA TYR A 92 8.83 3.22 9.80
C TYR A 92 9.95 2.18 9.72
N ASN A 93 10.45 1.91 8.52
CA ASN A 93 11.50 0.93 8.30
C ASN A 93 12.92 1.40 8.66
N ASP A 94 13.11 2.66 9.03
CA ASP A 94 14.43 3.24 9.21
C ASP A 94 15.22 2.61 10.39
N PRO A 95 16.53 2.31 10.22
CA PRO A 95 17.37 1.79 11.29
C PRO A 95 17.38 2.65 12.55
N GLN A 96 17.24 3.97 12.45
CA GLN A 96 17.16 4.86 13.62
C GLN A 96 15.96 4.49 14.50
N PHE A 97 14.78 4.29 13.92
CA PHE A 97 13.56 3.94 14.67
C PHE A 97 13.57 2.48 15.15
N LYS A 98 14.05 1.56 14.31
CA LYS A 98 14.25 0.15 14.72
C LYS A 98 15.21 0.03 15.91
N ASN A 99 16.30 0.81 15.96
CA ASN A 99 17.25 0.78 17.07
C ASN A 99 16.77 1.52 18.33
N HIS A 100 16.01 2.62 18.20
CA HIS A 100 15.40 3.29 19.37
C HIS A 100 14.49 2.34 20.18
N SER A 101 13.81 1.40 19.52
CA SER A 101 12.98 0.39 20.19
C SER A 101 13.76 -0.58 21.10
N ARG A 102 15.08 -0.74 20.88
CA ARG A 102 15.94 -1.67 21.63
C ARG A 102 16.78 -1.00 22.72
N LEU A 103 17.11 0.28 22.58
CA LEU A 103 18.00 0.99 23.49
C LEU A 103 17.29 1.60 24.72
N LEU A 104 15.97 1.80 24.64
CA LEU A 104 15.18 2.46 25.69
C LEU A 104 14.38 1.46 26.55
N ALA A 105 15.07 0.48 27.14
CA ALA A 105 14.46 -0.61 27.92
C ALA A 105 13.56 -0.16 29.10
N ASN A 106 13.69 1.10 29.55
CA ASN A 106 12.88 1.70 30.63
C ASN A 106 11.88 2.79 30.16
N LYS A 107 11.82 3.14 28.87
CA LYS A 107 10.79 4.05 28.29
C LYS A 107 10.44 3.63 26.86
N SER A 108 9.24 3.09 26.67
CA SER A 108 8.79 2.64 25.35
C SER A 108 8.49 3.82 24.43
N ASN A 109 9.24 3.95 23.33
CA ASN A 109 8.88 4.81 22.20
C ASN A 109 8.06 3.98 21.20
N ILE A 110 6.81 4.36 20.96
CA ILE A 110 5.89 3.64 20.06
C ILE A 110 5.71 4.47 18.78
N LEU A 111 5.92 3.85 17.62
CA LEU A 111 5.63 4.44 16.31
C LEU A 111 4.44 3.73 15.66
N ILE A 112 3.39 4.49 15.36
CA ILE A 112 2.15 4.02 14.71
C ILE A 112 2.06 4.69 13.32
N ILE A 113 1.70 3.91 12.29
CA ILE A 113 1.40 4.43 10.95
C ILE A 113 -0.11 4.27 10.69
N LEU A 114 -0.81 5.37 10.42
CA LEU A 114 -2.20 5.38 9.98
C LEU A 114 -2.24 5.82 8.51
N ASP A 115 -2.62 4.91 7.60
CA ASP A 115 -2.46 5.12 6.15
C ASP A 115 -3.80 5.39 5.43
N ASP A 116 -3.78 6.32 4.46
CA ASP A 116 -4.91 6.84 3.67
C ASP A 116 -6.12 7.30 4.52
N LEU A 117 -5.93 7.96 5.67
CA LEU A 117 -7.04 8.44 6.52
C LEU A 117 -8.02 9.34 5.74
N TRP A 118 -9.30 8.96 5.72
CA TRP A 118 -10.37 9.61 4.96
C TRP A 118 -11.56 10.09 5.80
N GLU A 119 -11.55 9.87 7.12
CA GLU A 119 -12.62 10.30 8.03
C GLU A 119 -12.66 11.84 8.11
N LYS A 120 -13.86 12.42 7.99
CA LYS A 120 -14.10 13.87 7.95
C LYS A 120 -15.00 14.37 9.08
N HIS A 121 -15.51 13.49 9.94
CA HIS A 121 -16.31 13.90 11.09
C HIS A 121 -15.41 14.22 12.30
N PRO A 122 -15.38 15.48 12.79
CA PRO A 122 -14.48 15.89 13.89
C PRO A 122 -14.60 15.03 15.15
N SER A 123 -15.83 14.61 15.48
CA SER A 123 -16.11 13.74 16.63
C SER A 123 -15.48 12.35 16.50
N GLN A 124 -15.28 11.84 15.28
CA GLN A 124 -14.58 10.56 15.05
C GLN A 124 -13.06 10.76 15.04
N LEU A 125 -12.55 11.89 14.53
CA LEU A 125 -11.13 12.24 14.61
C LEU A 125 -10.68 12.47 16.06
N GLU A 126 -11.44 13.20 16.88
CA GLU A 126 -11.13 13.36 18.30
C GLU A 126 -11.28 12.05 19.09
N LYS A 127 -12.23 11.18 18.72
CA LYS A 127 -12.33 9.83 19.29
C LYS A 127 -11.11 8.98 18.94
N LEU A 128 -10.64 9.03 17.69
CA LEU A 128 -9.40 8.36 17.25
C LEU A 128 -8.18 8.90 17.99
N LYS A 129 -8.05 10.22 18.16
CA LYS A 129 -7.01 10.83 19.01
C LYS A 129 -7.10 10.34 20.45
N ALA A 130 -8.28 10.32 21.04
CA ALA A 130 -8.50 9.86 22.42
C ALA A 130 -8.14 8.38 22.62
N MET A 131 -8.38 7.52 21.62
CA MET A 131 -7.99 6.11 21.65
C MET A 131 -6.47 5.87 21.50
N LEU A 132 -5.71 6.87 21.01
CA LEU A 132 -4.26 6.79 20.78
C LEU A 132 -3.43 7.65 21.76
N LYS A 133 -4.10 8.48 22.57
CA LYS A 133 -3.51 9.19 23.72
C LYS A 133 -3.25 8.18 24.85
N GLN A 134 -2.00 7.96 25.19
CA GLN A 134 -1.59 7.08 26.29
C GLN A 134 -1.13 7.90 27.51
N GLY A 135 -1.10 7.27 28.69
CA GLY A 135 -0.64 7.88 29.94
C GLY A 135 0.87 8.12 30.02
N GLU A 136 1.29 8.68 31.15
CA GLU A 136 2.65 9.15 31.46
C GLU A 136 3.74 8.06 31.28
N GLY A 137 4.98 8.49 31.00
CA GLY A 137 6.14 7.62 30.84
C GLY A 137 6.34 7.03 29.42
N CYS A 138 5.38 7.19 28.52
CA CYS A 138 5.48 6.73 27.12
C CYS A 138 5.50 7.92 26.13
N LYS A 139 6.30 7.78 25.05
CA LYS A 139 6.22 8.64 23.87
C LYS A 139 5.57 7.84 22.74
N VAL A 140 4.37 8.23 22.34
CA VAL A 140 3.67 7.68 21.18
C VAL A 140 3.78 8.67 20.03
N THR A 141 4.24 8.22 18.87
CA THR A 141 4.22 9.04 17.66
C THR A 141 3.39 8.37 16.57
N VAL A 142 2.43 9.10 16.03
CA VAL A 142 1.47 8.62 15.03
C VAL A 142 1.73 9.36 13.72
N VAL A 143 2.35 8.70 12.75
CA VAL A 143 2.46 9.24 11.38
C VAL A 143 1.15 8.93 10.66
N VAL A 144 0.49 9.95 10.16
CA VAL A 144 -0.80 9.83 9.45
C VAL A 144 -0.57 10.17 7.98
N THR A 145 -1.03 9.34 7.04
CA THR A 145 -1.08 9.73 5.62
C THR A 145 -2.52 10.04 5.22
N THR A 146 -2.73 11.12 4.46
CA THR A 146 -4.06 11.48 3.93
C THR A 146 -3.96 12.21 2.59
N ARG A 147 -5.08 12.34 1.87
CA ARG A 147 -5.19 13.15 0.64
C ARG A 147 -5.77 14.54 0.90
N ASP A 148 -6.27 14.77 2.11
CA ASP A 148 -7.11 15.91 2.45
C ASP A 148 -6.38 16.81 3.45
N GLU A 149 -6.17 18.06 3.07
CA GLU A 149 -5.50 19.06 3.90
C GLU A 149 -6.30 19.43 5.16
N GLY A 150 -7.63 19.34 5.11
CA GLY A 150 -8.50 19.54 6.26
C GLY A 150 -8.29 18.44 7.31
N ILE A 151 -8.35 17.17 6.89
CA ILE A 151 -8.04 16.02 7.75
C ILE A 151 -6.62 16.15 8.33
N ALA A 152 -5.66 16.59 7.53
CA ALA A 152 -4.27 16.72 7.95
C ALA A 152 -4.10 17.79 9.05
N ASN A 153 -4.64 19.00 8.82
CA ASN A 153 -4.63 20.08 9.82
C ASN A 153 -5.43 19.72 11.07
N GLU A 154 -6.56 19.02 10.92
CA GLU A 154 -7.40 18.62 12.05
C GLU A 154 -6.74 17.55 12.92
N ILE A 155 -6.09 16.52 12.34
CA ILE A 155 -5.50 15.44 13.14
C ILE A 155 -4.13 15.78 13.73
N GLY A 156 -3.38 16.72 13.13
CA GLY A 156 -2.02 17.05 13.53
C GLY A 156 -1.88 17.63 14.94
N THR A 157 -0.77 17.30 15.61
CA THR A 157 -0.26 18.08 16.77
C THR A 157 1.00 18.85 16.41
N VAL A 158 1.51 18.67 15.19
CA VAL A 158 2.54 19.50 14.54
C VAL A 158 2.01 19.89 13.16
N GLU A 159 2.63 20.91 12.56
CA GLU A 159 2.36 21.35 11.18
C GLU A 159 2.32 20.14 10.20
N PRO A 160 1.24 19.98 9.41
CA PRO A 160 1.14 18.93 8.40
C PRO A 160 2.22 19.03 7.32
N TYR A 161 2.86 17.91 7.00
CA TYR A 161 3.85 17.84 5.93
C TYR A 161 3.16 17.68 4.57
N ASN A 162 3.11 18.74 3.77
CA ASN A 162 2.70 18.66 2.36
C ASN A 162 3.81 17.97 1.56
N LEU A 163 3.57 16.77 1.03
CA LEU A 163 4.56 16.01 0.28
C LEU A 163 4.65 16.51 -1.17
N PRO A 164 5.74 17.18 -1.59
CA PRO A 164 5.85 17.76 -2.93
C PRO A 164 5.78 16.73 -4.06
N GLN A 165 5.37 17.18 -5.26
CA GLN A 165 5.56 16.43 -6.51
C GLN A 165 7.06 16.10 -6.73
N LEU A 166 7.34 14.99 -7.41
CA LEU A 166 8.70 14.69 -7.87
C LEU A 166 9.11 15.60 -9.04
N SER A 167 10.41 15.76 -9.29
CA SER A 167 10.89 16.40 -10.52
C SER A 167 10.75 15.48 -11.74
N ASP A 168 10.79 16.05 -12.94
CA ASP A 168 10.80 15.28 -14.20
C ASP A 168 11.96 14.28 -14.27
N GLU A 169 13.13 14.65 -13.74
CA GLU A 169 14.30 13.76 -13.64
C GLU A 169 14.05 12.59 -12.67
N MET A 170 13.46 12.84 -11.50
CA MET A 170 13.08 11.77 -10.58
C MET A 170 12.00 10.84 -11.16
N CYS A 171 11.06 11.38 -11.95
CA CYS A 171 10.12 10.57 -12.74
C CYS A 171 10.85 9.76 -13.83
N TRP A 172 11.87 10.32 -14.47
CA TRP A 172 12.68 9.62 -15.46
C TRP A 172 13.49 8.49 -14.83
N ASP A 173 14.12 8.70 -13.67
CA ASP A 173 14.84 7.68 -12.90
C ASP A 173 13.93 6.51 -12.51
N ILE A 174 12.70 6.79 -12.07
CA ILE A 174 11.69 5.77 -11.80
C ILE A 174 11.34 4.97 -13.07
N ILE A 175 11.10 5.65 -14.20
CA ILE A 175 10.81 4.98 -15.48
C ILE A 175 12.00 4.14 -15.93
N ARG A 176 13.24 4.63 -15.80
CA ARG A 176 14.47 3.89 -16.12
C ARG A 176 14.59 2.62 -15.30
N GLN A 177 14.43 2.73 -13.98
CA GLN A 177 14.49 1.59 -13.07
C GLN A 177 13.39 0.54 -13.38
N LYS A 178 12.12 0.97 -13.54
CA LYS A 178 10.98 0.04 -13.72
C LYS A 178 10.93 -0.61 -15.12
N SER A 179 11.46 0.05 -16.15
CA SER A 179 11.51 -0.46 -17.53
C SER A 179 12.73 -1.34 -17.85
N LYS A 180 13.69 -1.45 -16.91
CA LYS A 180 15.04 -2.02 -17.14
C LYS A 180 15.79 -1.30 -18.27
N PHE A 181 15.80 0.03 -18.22
CA PHE A 181 16.32 0.85 -19.31
C PHE A 181 17.81 0.65 -19.61
N GLU A 182 18.65 0.51 -18.58
CA GLU A 182 20.09 0.37 -18.74
C GLU A 182 20.53 -0.94 -19.41
N THR A 183 19.65 -1.95 -19.47
CA THR A 183 19.90 -3.25 -20.12
C THR A 183 19.31 -3.30 -21.54
N ARG A 184 19.38 -2.19 -22.29
CA ARG A 184 18.82 -2.06 -23.64
C ARG A 184 19.84 -1.57 -24.66
N ASP A 185 19.82 -2.18 -25.83
CA ASP A 185 20.68 -1.82 -26.97
C ASP A 185 20.17 -0.59 -27.76
N ASP A 186 18.92 -0.17 -27.52
CA ASP A 186 18.29 1.01 -28.17
C ASP A 186 18.12 2.22 -27.24
N LYS A 187 18.87 2.25 -26.12
CA LYS A 187 18.68 3.23 -25.03
C LYS A 187 18.96 4.67 -25.44
N GLU A 188 20.04 4.96 -26.19
CA GLU A 188 20.40 6.32 -26.61
C GLU A 188 19.30 6.95 -27.48
N ARG A 189 18.62 6.12 -28.28
CA ARG A 189 17.49 6.52 -29.12
C ARG A 189 16.20 6.70 -28.31
N LEU A 190 16.05 5.98 -27.21
CA LEU A 190 14.86 6.01 -26.36
C LEU A 190 14.89 7.10 -25.28
N GLU A 191 16.07 7.48 -24.78
CA GLU A 191 16.19 8.42 -23.66
C GLU A 191 15.44 9.75 -23.87
N PRO A 192 15.52 10.43 -25.03
CA PRO A 192 14.73 11.65 -25.27
C PRO A 192 13.22 11.42 -25.17
N ILE A 193 12.74 10.27 -25.65
CA ILE A 193 11.31 9.89 -25.60
C ILE A 193 10.90 9.56 -24.15
N GLY A 194 11.77 8.89 -23.41
CA GLY A 194 11.58 8.58 -21.99
C GLY A 194 11.49 9.83 -21.11
N ARG A 195 12.37 10.80 -21.34
CA ARG A 195 12.35 12.12 -20.67
C ARG A 195 11.08 12.91 -20.98
N ASP A 196 10.59 12.86 -22.22
CA ASP A 196 9.30 13.48 -22.57
C ASP A 196 8.09 12.78 -21.91
N ILE A 197 8.13 11.45 -21.74
CA ILE A 197 7.11 10.70 -20.99
C ILE A 197 7.20 11.01 -19.49
N ALA A 198 8.41 11.21 -18.94
CA ALA A 198 8.61 11.60 -17.55
C ALA A 198 7.97 12.96 -17.23
N LYS A 199 8.16 13.98 -18.09
CA LYS A 199 7.47 15.28 -17.99
C LYS A 199 5.95 15.14 -17.97
N LYS A 200 5.41 14.24 -18.81
CA LYS A 200 3.98 13.92 -18.86
C LYS A 200 3.46 13.22 -17.58
N CYS A 201 4.33 12.73 -16.69
CA CYS A 201 3.94 12.18 -15.39
C CYS A 201 3.69 13.25 -14.30
N ARG A 202 4.04 14.53 -14.53
CA ARG A 202 3.81 15.67 -13.60
C ARG A 202 4.19 15.38 -12.14
N GLY A 203 5.36 14.77 -11.92
CA GLY A 203 5.84 14.44 -10.58
C GLY A 203 5.08 13.35 -9.82
N VAL A 204 4.11 12.67 -10.44
CA VAL A 204 3.34 11.59 -9.83
C VAL A 204 4.13 10.27 -9.87
N ALA A 205 4.65 9.86 -8.71
CA ALA A 205 5.47 8.65 -8.58
C ALA A 205 4.79 7.38 -9.12
N LEU A 206 3.50 7.18 -8.85
CA LEU A 206 2.74 6.03 -9.33
C LEU A 206 2.57 6.01 -10.87
N ALA A 207 2.44 7.17 -11.51
CA ALA A 207 2.37 7.28 -12.96
C ALA A 207 3.70 6.83 -13.61
N ALA A 208 4.82 7.35 -13.12
CA ALA A 208 6.15 6.97 -13.56
C ALA A 208 6.44 5.47 -13.36
N GLN A 209 6.03 4.89 -12.23
CA GLN A 209 6.17 3.44 -11.99
C GLN A 209 5.33 2.59 -12.95
N SER A 210 4.05 2.96 -13.12
CA SER A 210 3.11 2.24 -14.00
C SER A 210 3.57 2.25 -15.45
N LEU A 211 3.96 3.43 -15.96
CA LEU A 211 4.45 3.58 -17.33
C LEU A 211 5.81 2.90 -17.53
N GLY A 212 6.73 3.01 -16.57
CA GLY A 212 8.01 2.28 -16.62
C GLY A 212 7.81 0.76 -16.69
N HIS A 213 6.89 0.20 -15.91
CA HIS A 213 6.54 -1.23 -16.00
C HIS A 213 5.84 -1.60 -17.31
N MET A 214 4.96 -0.75 -17.85
CA MET A 214 4.30 -0.95 -19.15
C MET A 214 5.30 -0.92 -20.33
N LEU A 215 6.27 -0.01 -20.28
CA LEU A 215 7.29 0.23 -21.33
C LEU A 215 8.46 -0.77 -21.29
N LYS A 216 8.57 -1.56 -20.21
CA LYS A 216 9.52 -2.67 -20.08
C LYS A 216 9.45 -3.60 -21.30
N SER A 217 10.59 -3.87 -21.93
CA SER A 217 10.71 -4.70 -23.14
C SER A 217 9.89 -4.22 -24.36
N ARG A 218 9.30 -3.01 -24.36
CA ARG A 218 8.60 -2.46 -25.53
C ARG A 218 9.58 -1.86 -26.54
N PRO A 219 9.34 -1.98 -27.86
CA PRO A 219 10.20 -1.39 -28.90
C PRO A 219 10.00 0.13 -29.02
N HIS A 220 10.98 0.82 -29.61
CA HIS A 220 10.96 2.27 -29.89
C HIS A 220 9.66 2.82 -30.49
N ARG A 221 8.98 2.07 -31.38
CA ARG A 221 7.68 2.49 -31.94
C ARG A 221 6.62 2.73 -30.85
N GLU A 222 6.55 1.86 -29.85
CA GLU A 222 5.52 1.88 -28.80
C GLU A 222 5.80 2.96 -27.75
N TRP A 223 7.08 3.24 -27.48
CA TRP A 223 7.47 4.43 -26.69
C TRP A 223 6.99 5.72 -27.35
N ASN A 224 7.10 5.86 -28.67
CA ASN A 224 6.54 7.00 -29.39
C ASN A 224 5.00 7.01 -29.42
N SER A 225 4.35 5.86 -29.61
CA SER A 225 2.89 5.74 -29.52
C SER A 225 2.32 6.07 -28.14
N VAL A 226 3.12 5.90 -27.08
CA VAL A 226 2.79 6.37 -25.72
C VAL A 226 3.06 7.87 -25.59
N LYS A 227 4.21 8.39 -26.04
CA LYS A 227 4.53 9.83 -25.98
C LYS A 227 3.47 10.70 -26.70
N ALA A 228 3.10 10.32 -27.92
CA ALA A 228 2.22 11.10 -28.81
C ALA A 228 0.72 10.77 -28.65
N ASN A 229 0.31 10.20 -27.51
CA ASN A 229 -1.05 9.71 -27.33
C ASN A 229 -2.03 10.80 -26.87
N HIS A 230 -3.19 10.93 -27.52
CA HIS A 230 -4.23 11.91 -27.17
C HIS A 230 -4.82 11.73 -25.74
N ILE A 231 -4.63 10.57 -25.10
CA ILE A 231 -5.05 10.34 -23.71
C ILE A 231 -4.33 11.29 -22.73
N TRP A 232 -3.15 11.80 -23.09
CA TRP A 232 -2.50 12.87 -22.33
C TRP A 232 -3.34 14.15 -22.29
N ASP A 233 -4.03 14.46 -23.38
CA ASP A 233 -4.78 15.70 -23.54
C ASP A 233 -6.18 15.55 -22.90
N LEU A 234 -6.76 14.34 -22.94
CA LEU A 234 -7.96 13.98 -22.15
C LEU A 234 -7.77 14.27 -20.64
N SER A 235 -6.55 14.11 -20.11
CA SER A 235 -6.24 14.41 -18.70
C SER A 235 -6.24 15.91 -18.35
N SER A 236 -6.38 16.80 -19.34
CA SER A 236 -6.59 18.24 -19.16
C SER A 236 -8.03 18.73 -19.44
N PHE A 237 -8.94 17.85 -19.89
CA PHE A 237 -10.34 18.23 -20.16
C PHE A 237 -11.32 17.86 -19.02
N THR A 238 -10.94 16.99 -18.09
CA THR A 238 -11.70 16.83 -16.83
C THR A 238 -11.39 18.02 -15.92
N ASP A 239 -12.43 18.66 -15.37
CA ASP A 239 -12.32 19.90 -14.59
C ASP A 239 -11.19 19.89 -13.56
N ALA A 240 -10.50 21.02 -13.45
CA ALA A 240 -9.16 21.14 -12.85
C ALA A 240 -9.11 21.05 -11.30
N SER A 241 -9.77 20.04 -10.72
CA SER A 241 -9.60 19.64 -9.33
C SER A 241 -8.21 19.00 -9.13
N PRO A 242 -7.36 19.53 -8.22
CA PRO A 242 -6.03 18.97 -7.96
C PRO A 242 -6.09 17.51 -7.49
N GLY A 243 -5.70 16.58 -8.37
CA GLY A 243 -5.73 15.13 -8.10
C GLY A 243 -6.00 14.24 -9.33
N HIS A 244 -6.53 14.79 -10.43
CA HIS A 244 -6.83 14.02 -11.64
C HIS A 244 -5.61 13.68 -12.52
N GLU A 245 -4.44 14.28 -12.24
CA GLU A 245 -3.18 14.12 -13.01
C GLU A 245 -2.74 12.66 -13.20
N VAL A 246 -3.08 11.79 -12.25
CA VAL A 246 -2.75 10.35 -12.27
C VAL A 246 -3.47 9.60 -13.40
N LEU A 247 -4.66 10.08 -13.82
CA LEU A 247 -5.60 9.30 -14.63
C LEU A 247 -5.11 9.05 -16.06
N GLY A 248 -4.51 10.04 -16.73
CA GLY A 248 -4.00 9.86 -18.10
C GLY A 248 -2.95 8.75 -18.20
N SER A 249 -2.01 8.75 -17.26
CA SER A 249 -0.94 7.75 -17.15
C SER A 249 -1.46 6.34 -16.85
N LEU A 250 -2.44 6.21 -15.97
CA LEU A 250 -3.06 4.93 -15.63
C LEU A 250 -3.98 4.41 -16.75
N LEU A 251 -4.72 5.29 -17.42
CA LEU A 251 -5.54 4.94 -18.58
C LEU A 251 -4.69 4.48 -19.77
N LEU A 252 -3.51 5.08 -19.98
CA LEU A 252 -2.51 4.57 -20.92
C LEU A 252 -2.00 3.18 -20.51
N SER A 253 -1.61 3.02 -19.24
CA SER A 253 -1.14 1.73 -18.69
C SER A 253 -2.18 0.63 -18.85
N TYR A 254 -3.47 0.96 -18.64
CA TYR A 254 -4.59 0.07 -18.92
C TYR A 254 -4.78 -0.19 -20.41
N ASN A 255 -4.77 0.83 -21.27
CA ASN A 255 -5.05 0.65 -22.70
C ASN A 255 -3.98 -0.18 -23.44
N PHE A 256 -2.72 -0.10 -23.05
CA PHE A 256 -1.62 -0.94 -23.59
C PHE A 256 -1.49 -2.32 -22.91
N MET A 257 -2.33 -2.62 -21.92
CA MET A 257 -2.39 -3.91 -21.22
C MET A 257 -3.00 -5.02 -22.12
N PRO A 258 -2.50 -6.27 -22.05
CA PRO A 258 -3.12 -7.42 -22.72
C PRO A 258 -4.61 -7.62 -22.33
N PRO A 259 -5.47 -8.12 -23.23
CA PRO A 259 -6.91 -8.26 -22.97
C PRO A 259 -7.26 -9.05 -21.71
N TYR A 260 -6.56 -10.15 -21.46
CA TYR A 260 -6.79 -10.99 -20.28
C TYR A 260 -6.47 -10.24 -18.97
N LEU A 261 -5.36 -9.49 -18.92
CA LEU A 261 -5.02 -8.66 -17.77
C LEU A 261 -5.98 -7.49 -17.58
N LYS A 262 -6.57 -6.93 -18.65
CA LYS A 262 -7.62 -5.91 -18.54
C LYS A 262 -8.85 -6.44 -17.80
N LEU A 263 -9.26 -7.68 -18.07
CA LEU A 263 -10.36 -8.36 -17.36
C LEU A 263 -9.99 -8.60 -15.89
N CYS A 264 -8.80 -9.14 -15.61
CA CYS A 264 -8.30 -9.34 -14.25
C CYS A 264 -8.25 -8.03 -13.44
N PHE A 265 -7.78 -6.94 -14.04
CA PHE A 265 -7.71 -5.62 -13.42
C PHE A 265 -9.10 -5.00 -13.21
N ALA A 266 -10.01 -5.10 -14.19
CA ALA A 266 -11.38 -4.61 -14.06
C ALA A 266 -12.15 -5.37 -12.97
N TYR A 267 -11.92 -6.67 -12.81
CA TYR A 267 -12.51 -7.48 -11.74
C TYR A 267 -12.13 -6.98 -10.34
N CYS A 268 -10.92 -6.44 -10.14
CA CYS A 268 -10.51 -5.85 -8.86
C CYS A 268 -11.40 -4.66 -8.43
N ALA A 269 -12.10 -4.00 -9.37
CA ALA A 269 -13.01 -2.89 -9.06
C ALA A 269 -14.36 -3.33 -8.45
N ILE A 270 -14.64 -4.64 -8.39
CA ILE A 270 -15.84 -5.20 -7.73
C ILE A 270 -15.68 -5.18 -6.19
N PHE A 271 -14.45 -5.19 -5.69
CA PHE A 271 -14.18 -5.20 -4.24
C PHE A 271 -14.34 -3.80 -3.61
N PRO A 272 -14.93 -3.68 -2.41
CA PRO A 272 -15.02 -2.40 -1.70
C PRO A 272 -13.65 -1.74 -1.45
N LYS A 273 -13.61 -0.39 -1.39
CA LYS A 273 -12.37 0.35 -1.09
C LYS A 273 -11.77 -0.15 0.23
N GLY A 274 -10.49 -0.51 0.20
CA GLY A 274 -9.75 -1.00 1.37
C GLY A 274 -9.95 -2.51 1.67
N HIS A 275 -10.70 -3.24 0.84
CA HIS A 275 -10.83 -4.69 0.99
C HIS A 275 -9.48 -5.40 0.74
N LYS A 276 -9.10 -6.29 1.66
CA LYS A 276 -7.85 -7.06 1.58
C LYS A 276 -8.01 -8.27 0.66
N MET A 277 -7.79 -8.07 -0.64
CA MET A 277 -7.72 -9.16 -1.62
C MET A 277 -6.56 -10.12 -1.28
N ILE A 278 -6.84 -11.43 -1.26
CA ILE A 278 -5.84 -12.49 -1.06
C ILE A 278 -5.35 -12.98 -2.43
N LYS A 279 -4.03 -13.01 -2.63
CA LYS A 279 -3.38 -13.31 -3.93
C LYS A 279 -3.94 -14.57 -4.59
N TYR A 280 -3.95 -15.68 -3.88
CA TYR A 280 -4.36 -16.99 -4.43
C TYR A 280 -5.87 -17.07 -4.68
N ASP A 281 -6.70 -16.54 -3.77
CA ASP A 281 -8.16 -16.52 -3.94
C ASP A 281 -8.57 -15.71 -5.17
N LEU A 282 -7.93 -14.56 -5.39
CA LEU A 282 -8.13 -13.71 -6.57
C LEU A 282 -7.71 -14.42 -7.87
N ILE A 283 -6.60 -15.16 -7.86
CA ILE A 283 -6.15 -15.97 -9.00
C ILE A 283 -7.12 -17.12 -9.29
N HIS A 284 -7.59 -17.84 -8.25
CA HIS A 284 -8.60 -18.89 -8.42
C HIS A 284 -9.92 -18.33 -8.99
N GLN A 285 -10.34 -17.14 -8.58
CA GLN A 285 -11.51 -16.46 -9.13
C GLN A 285 -11.29 -16.09 -10.62
N TRP A 286 -10.14 -15.54 -11.00
CA TRP A 286 -9.83 -15.25 -12.41
C TRP A 286 -9.79 -16.50 -13.30
N ILE A 287 -9.30 -17.63 -12.78
CA ILE A 287 -9.33 -18.93 -13.49
C ILE A 287 -10.77 -19.44 -13.62
N ALA A 288 -11.56 -19.41 -12.54
CA ALA A 288 -12.96 -19.85 -12.54
C ALA A 288 -13.87 -19.01 -13.45
N LEU A 289 -13.52 -17.73 -13.66
CA LEU A 289 -14.19 -16.80 -14.59
C LEU A 289 -13.66 -16.89 -16.03
N GLY A 290 -12.67 -17.75 -16.31
CA GLY A 290 -12.08 -17.91 -17.64
C GLY A 290 -11.23 -16.72 -18.10
N PHE A 291 -10.85 -15.80 -17.21
CA PHE A 291 -9.96 -14.68 -17.55
C PHE A 291 -8.50 -15.13 -17.72
N VAL A 292 -8.12 -16.26 -17.12
CA VAL A 292 -6.78 -16.84 -17.21
C VAL A 292 -6.91 -18.35 -17.42
N GLU A 293 -6.34 -18.87 -18.50
CA GLU A 293 -6.31 -20.31 -18.75
C GLU A 293 -5.51 -21.04 -17.66
N PRO A 294 -6.01 -22.16 -17.09
CA PRO A 294 -5.28 -22.95 -16.10
C PRO A 294 -4.12 -23.72 -16.75
N SER A 295 -3.00 -23.02 -16.99
CA SER A 295 -1.81 -23.64 -17.56
C SER A 295 -1.27 -24.76 -16.66
N SER A 296 -0.88 -25.89 -17.27
CA SER A 296 -0.11 -26.96 -16.61
C SER A 296 1.32 -26.54 -16.22
N THR A 297 1.59 -25.24 -16.26
CA THR A 297 2.90 -24.59 -16.08
C THR A 297 2.87 -23.55 -14.95
N PHE A 298 1.75 -23.41 -14.23
CA PHE A 298 1.64 -22.61 -12.99
C PHE A 298 2.39 -23.23 -11.80
N SER A 299 3.68 -23.47 -11.99
CA SER A 299 4.62 -23.47 -10.87
C SER A 299 4.54 -22.11 -10.17
N ILE A 300 4.49 -22.15 -8.84
CA ILE A 300 4.17 -21.02 -7.95
C ILE A 300 5.03 -19.76 -8.21
N TRP A 301 6.25 -19.98 -8.71
CA TRP A 301 7.28 -18.98 -9.00
C TRP A 301 6.91 -17.90 -10.03
N GLN A 302 6.14 -18.23 -11.08
CA GLN A 302 5.89 -17.24 -12.16
C GLN A 302 4.91 -16.13 -11.75
N LEU A 303 4.05 -16.39 -10.76
CA LEU A 303 3.06 -15.44 -10.27
C LEU A 303 3.64 -14.36 -9.33
N ASP A 304 4.94 -14.40 -9.01
CA ASP A 304 5.63 -13.29 -8.33
C ASP A 304 6.07 -12.16 -9.29
N ALA A 305 5.84 -12.32 -10.59
CA ALA A 305 5.91 -11.22 -11.55
C ALA A 305 4.69 -10.28 -11.49
N MET A 306 3.53 -10.76 -11.02
CA MET A 306 2.30 -9.97 -10.85
C MET A 306 2.31 -9.19 -9.52
N ARG A 307 3.33 -8.33 -9.33
CA ARG A 307 3.46 -7.48 -8.14
C ARG A 307 2.46 -6.32 -8.17
N PHE A 308 1.27 -6.54 -7.63
CA PHE A 308 0.38 -5.45 -7.24
C PHE A 308 0.95 -4.74 -5.99
N SER A 309 1.70 -3.67 -6.22
CA SER A 309 2.26 -2.83 -5.14
C SER A 309 1.21 -1.84 -4.62
N SER A 310 0.70 -2.10 -3.41
CA SER A 310 -0.09 -1.18 -2.58
C SER A 310 0.77 -0.44 -1.55
#